data_AF-A0A1V5LF42-F1
#
_entry.id   AF-A0A1V5LF42-F1
#
_cell.length_a   1.000
_cell.length_b   1.000
_cell.length_c   1.000
_cell.angle_alpha   90.00
_cell.angle_beta   90.00
_cell.angle_gamma   90.00
#
_symmetry.space_group_name_H-M   'P 1'
#
loop_
_entity.id
_entity.type
_entity.pdbx_description
1 polymer ?
#
loop_
_entity_poly.entity_id
_entity_poly.type
_entity_poly.pdbx_seq_one_letter_code
_entity_poly.pdbx_strand_id
1 'polypeptide(L)'
;MINLGLSIMLFNNILKKLRFLPLLIAIALSSYFAWHGYYGPRGYKKLQELRTEYNKTLKANQEIEQEKMKLSLKVKNMYSNNIDADLLDEMARKVLNFANDEDIIIFD
;
A
#
# COMPACT_ATOMS: atom_id res chain seq x y z
N MET A 1 1.03 -19.03 -72.74
CA MET A 1 0.22 -19.93 -71.89
C MET A 1 1.05 -20.27 -70.66
N ILE A 2 0.70 -19.71 -69.49
CA ILE A 2 1.44 -19.96 -68.24
C ILE A 2 1.24 -21.43 -67.87
N ASN A 3 2.33 -22.15 -67.64
CA ASN A 3 2.31 -23.58 -67.33
C ASN A 3 1.60 -23.78 -65.98
N LEU A 4 0.38 -24.33 -66.03
CA LEU A 4 -0.51 -24.52 -64.89
C LEU A 4 0.16 -25.30 -63.74
N GLY A 5 1.05 -26.25 -64.07
CA GLY A 5 1.80 -27.02 -63.09
C GLY A 5 2.80 -26.18 -62.29
N LEU A 6 3.44 -25.19 -62.91
CA LEU A 6 4.39 -24.30 -62.24
C LEU A 6 3.67 -23.41 -61.20
N SER A 7 2.48 -22.91 -61.55
CA SER A 7 1.66 -22.10 -60.65
C SER A 7 1.19 -22.88 -59.42
N ILE A 8 0.77 -24.14 -59.61
CA ILE A 8 0.35 -25.04 -58.51
C ILE A 8 1.53 -25.36 -57.58
N MET A 9 2.72 -25.59 -58.15
CA MET A 9 3.92 -25.90 -57.37
C MET A 9 4.39 -24.71 -56.53
N LEU A 10 4.34 -23.50 -57.10
CA LEU A 10 4.64 -22.25 -56.39
C LEU A 10 3.64 -21.99 -55.26
N PHE A 11 2.34 -22.17 -55.53
CA PHE A 11 1.28 -21.98 -54.54
C PHE A 11 1.43 -22.92 -53.34
N ASN A 12 1.68 -24.21 -53.59
CA ASN A 12 1.88 -25.19 -52.52
C ASN A 12 3.12 -24.92 -51.65
N ASN A 13 4.20 -24.40 -52.23
CA ASN A 13 5.39 -24.02 -51.47
C ASN A 13 5.14 -22.80 -50.56
N ILE A 14 4.38 -21.82 -51.04
CA ILE A 14 3.99 -20.65 -50.24
C ILE A 14 3.08 -21.07 -49.07
N LEU A 15 2.09 -21.91 -49.33
CA LEU A 15 1.20 -22.44 -48.29
C LEU A 15 1.95 -23.25 -47.22
N LYS A 16 2.91 -24.09 -47.63
CA LYS A 16 3.75 -24.85 -46.68
C LYS A 16 4.55 -23.92 -45.77
N LYS A 17 5.09 -22.83 -46.31
CA LYS A 17 5.87 -21.84 -45.54
C LYS A 17 4.97 -21.03 -44.58
N LEU A 18 3.75 -20.72 -45.00
CA LEU A 18 2.77 -19.98 -44.21
C LEU A 18 2.23 -20.79 -43.02
N ARG A 19 2.23 -22.13 -43.11
CA ARG A 19 1.74 -23.03 -42.04
C ARG A 19 2.53 -22.90 -40.73
N PHE A 20 3.82 -22.55 -40.79
CA PHE A 20 4.68 -22.42 -39.60
C PHE A 20 4.70 -21.01 -39.02
N LEU A 21 4.18 -20.03 -39.76
CA LEU A 21 4.10 -18.63 -39.33
C LEU A 21 3.29 -18.43 -38.02
N PRO A 22 2.09 -19.01 -37.84
CA PRO A 22 1.33 -18.82 -36.60
C PRO A 22 2.02 -19.44 -35.37
N LEU A 23 2.75 -20.55 -35.55
CA LEU A 23 3.49 -21.19 -34.46
C LEU A 23 4.64 -20.30 -33.97
N LEU A 24 5.40 -19.70 -34.89
CA LEU A 24 6.48 -18.76 -34.55
C LEU A 24 5.94 -17.52 -33.82
N ILE A 25 4.81 -16.98 -34.27
CA ILE A 25 4.14 -15.84 -33.63
C ILE A 25 3.68 -16.23 -32.21
N ALA A 26 3.10 -17.41 -32.03
CA ALA A 26 2.67 -17.90 -30.72
C ALA A 26 3.84 -18.05 -29.74
N ILE A 27 4.97 -18.61 -30.19
CA ILE A 27 6.18 -18.76 -29.37
C ILE A 27 6.76 -17.38 -28.99
N ALA A 28 6.82 -16.44 -29.94
CA ALA A 28 7.31 -15.09 -29.70
C ALA A 28 6.44 -14.34 -28.68
N LEU A 29 5.10 -14.39 -28.85
CA LEU A 29 4.16 -13.81 -27.91
C LEU A 29 4.28 -14.45 -26.53
N SER A 30 4.32 -15.78 -26.45
CA SER A 30 4.43 -16.49 -25.17
C SER A 30 5.73 -16.14 -24.44
N SER A 31 6.85 -16.02 -25.16
CA SER A 31 8.14 -15.59 -24.59
C SER A 31 8.09 -14.14 -24.09
N TYR A 32 7.45 -13.24 -24.85
CA TYR A 32 7.26 -11.84 -24.45
C TYR A 32 6.42 -11.73 -23.17
N PHE A 33 5.30 -12.45 -23.10
CA PHE A 33 4.46 -12.50 -21.90
C PHE A 33 5.16 -13.17 -20.72
N ALA A 34 5.94 -14.22 -20.93
CA ALA A 34 6.71 -14.88 -19.88
C ALA A 34 7.78 -13.94 -19.29
N TRP A 35 8.53 -13.23 -20.15
CA TRP A 35 9.50 -12.22 -19.73
C TRP A 35 8.82 -11.09 -18.93
N HIS A 36 7.74 -10.52 -19.47
CA HIS A 36 6.99 -9.46 -18.79
C HIS A 36 6.25 -9.93 -17.54
N GLY A 37 5.88 -11.22 -17.44
CA GLY A 37 5.32 -11.81 -16.24
C GLY A 37 6.34 -11.95 -15.12
N TYR A 38 7.57 -12.35 -15.47
CA TYR A 38 8.67 -12.51 -14.52
C TYR A 38 9.28 -11.18 -14.06
N TYR A 39 9.51 -10.25 -14.99
CA TYR A 39 10.15 -8.95 -14.73
C TYR A 39 9.17 -7.77 -14.59
N GLY A 40 7.87 -8.02 -14.74
CA GLY A 40 6.87 -6.95 -14.70
C GLY A 40 6.72 -6.30 -13.33
N PRO A 41 6.28 -5.04 -13.26
CA PRO A 41 6.04 -4.31 -12.01
C PRO A 41 4.89 -4.89 -11.15
N ARG A 42 4.16 -5.89 -11.64
CA ARG A 42 3.19 -6.70 -10.87
C ARG A 42 3.71 -8.11 -10.54
N GLY A 43 4.98 -8.37 -10.82
CA GLY A 43 5.65 -9.63 -10.53
C GLY A 43 5.65 -9.89 -9.03
N TYR A 44 5.58 -11.18 -8.68
CA TYR A 44 5.46 -11.75 -7.33
C TYR A 44 6.26 -11.01 -6.24
N LYS A 45 7.44 -10.48 -6.58
CA LYS A 45 8.30 -9.67 -5.70
C LYS A 45 7.63 -8.42 -5.13
N LYS A 46 6.92 -7.63 -5.95
CA LYS A 46 6.32 -6.36 -5.49
C LYS A 46 5.11 -6.60 -4.60
N LEU A 47 4.37 -7.69 -4.83
CA LEU A 47 3.32 -8.16 -3.92
C LEU A 47 3.90 -8.63 -2.58
N GLN A 48 5.08 -9.26 -2.61
CA GLN A 48 5.77 -9.71 -1.39
C GLN A 48 6.29 -8.53 -0.57
N GLU A 49 6.93 -7.55 -1.21
CA GLU A 49 7.41 -6.33 -0.56
C GLU A 49 6.24 -5.53 0.04
N LEU A 50 5.17 -5.31 -0.72
CA LEU A 50 4.00 -4.56 -0.25
C LEU A 50 3.28 -5.27 0.91
N ARG A 51 3.21 -6.61 0.88
CA ARG A 51 2.63 -7.40 1.99
C ARG A 51 3.51 -7.36 3.24
N THR A 52 4.83 -7.25 3.08
CA THR A 52 5.77 -7.17 4.20
C THR A 52 5.69 -5.79 4.88
N GLU A 53 5.58 -4.72 4.09
CA GLU A 53 5.41 -3.35 4.59
C GLU A 53 4.06 -3.18 5.29
N TYR A 54 2.98 -3.70 4.70
CA TYR A 54 1.64 -3.70 5.30
C TYR A 54 1.62 -4.38 6.69
N ASN A 55 2.26 -5.54 6.82
CA ASN A 55 2.31 -6.27 8.09
C ASN A 55 3.12 -5.53 9.17
N LYS A 56 4.17 -4.79 8.80
CA LYS A 56 4.92 -3.95 9.75
C LYS A 56 4.07 -2.80 10.29
N THR A 57 3.38 -2.08 9.40
CA THR A 57 2.54 -0.94 9.78
C THR A 57 1.34 -1.39 10.62
N LEU A 58 0.74 -2.54 10.30
CA LEU A 58 -0.36 -3.10 11.10
C LEU A 58 0.08 -3.41 12.54
N LYS A 59 1.28 -3.98 12.70
CA LYS A 59 1.79 -4.35 14.01
C LYS A 59 2.10 -3.13 14.89
N ALA A 60 2.68 -2.08 14.28
CA ALA A 60 2.92 -0.81 14.97
C ALA A 60 1.60 -0.15 15.42
N ASN A 61 0.56 -0.15 14.57
CA ASN A 61 -0.76 0.37 14.95
C ASN A 61 -1.40 -0.42 16.11
N GLN A 62 -1.25 -1.74 16.11
CA GLN A 62 -1.78 -2.58 17.18
C GLN A 62 -1.09 -2.31 18.52
N GLU A 63 0.23 -2.08 18.51
CA GLU A 63 0.99 -1.74 19.72
C GLU A 63 0.54 -0.38 20.30
N ILE A 64 0.37 0.64 19.45
CA ILE A 64 -0.09 1.97 19.86
C ILE A 64 -1.53 1.92 20.40
N GLU A 65 -2.43 1.19 19.75
CA GLU A 65 -3.82 1.05 20.25
C GLU A 65 -3.88 0.32 21.59
N GLN A 66 -3.02 -0.68 21.82
CA GLN A 66 -2.93 -1.34 23.12
C GLN A 66 -2.40 -0.40 24.21
N GLU A 67 -1.41 0.42 23.90
CA GLU A 67 -0.88 1.41 24.84
C GLU A 67 -1.92 2.47 25.18
N LYS A 68 -2.63 2.98 24.17
CA LYS A 68 -3.75 3.91 24.34
C LYS A 68 -4.87 3.33 25.19
N MET A 69 -5.21 2.05 25.01
CA MET A 69 -6.24 1.38 25.80
C MET A 69 -5.82 1.20 27.26
N LYS A 70 -4.55 0.88 27.54
CA LYS A 70 -4.04 0.81 28.92
C LYS A 70 -4.05 2.19 29.58
N LEU A 71 -3.66 3.22 28.85
CA LEU A 71 -3.67 4.60 29.34
C LEU A 71 -5.08 5.10 29.60
N SER A 72 -6.04 4.80 28.71
CA SER A 72 -7.44 5.20 28.87
C SER A 72 -8.11 4.50 30.05
N LEU A 73 -7.80 3.22 30.29
CA LEU A 73 -8.25 2.51 31.49
C LEU A 73 -7.65 3.11 32.77
N LYS A 74 -6.37 3.49 32.74
CA LYS A 74 -5.70 4.13 33.89
C LYS A 74 -6.31 5.51 34.19
N VAL A 75 -6.54 6.32 33.16
CA VAL A 75 -7.23 7.62 33.28
C VAL A 75 -8.65 7.43 33.78
N LYS A 76 -9.41 6.49 33.22
CA LYS A 76 -10.79 6.20 33.65
C LYS A 76 -10.87 5.77 35.12
N ASN A 77 -9.90 4.97 35.58
CA ASN A 77 -9.82 4.56 36.98
C ASN A 77 -9.46 5.72 37.91
N MET A 78 -8.63 6.67 37.45
CA MET A 78 -8.37 7.93 38.19
C MET A 78 -9.59 8.87 38.18
N TYR A 79 -10.35 8.89 37.08
CA TYR A 79 -11.53 9.76 36.90
C TYR A 79 -12.73 9.30 37.75
N SER A 80 -12.84 7.99 38.03
CA SER A 80 -13.94 7.41 38.83
C SER A 80 -13.90 7.82 40.30
N ASN A 81 -12.75 8.21 40.83
CA ASN A 81 -12.62 8.75 42.18
C ASN A 81 -12.55 10.28 42.09
N ASN A 82 -13.70 10.88 41.75
CA ASN A 82 -14.02 12.29 42.00
C ASN A 82 -12.85 13.26 41.75
N ILE A 83 -12.59 13.58 40.47
CA ILE A 83 -11.69 14.69 40.15
C ILE A 83 -12.33 15.97 40.67
N ASP A 84 -11.69 16.59 41.65
CA ASP A 84 -12.10 17.87 42.21
C ASP A 84 -12.12 18.92 41.09
N ALA A 85 -13.25 19.59 40.91
CA ALA A 85 -13.43 20.58 39.84
C ALA A 85 -12.37 21.69 39.92
N ASP A 86 -11.91 22.00 41.14
CA ASP A 86 -10.86 22.97 41.41
C ASP A 86 -9.49 22.53 40.86
N LEU A 87 -9.18 21.23 40.91
CA LEU A 87 -7.92 20.71 40.37
C LEU A 87 -7.90 20.73 38.82
N LEU A 88 -9.06 20.58 38.18
CA LEU A 88 -9.20 20.76 36.72
C LEU A 88 -9.03 22.22 36.31
N ASP A 89 -9.56 23.16 37.10
CA ASP A 89 -9.44 24.59 36.84
C ASP A 89 -7.98 25.07 36.99
N GLU A 90 -7.27 24.58 38.00
CA GLU A 90 -5.82 24.81 38.19
C GLU A 90 -4.99 24.26 37.02
N MET A 91 -5.28 23.05 36.54
CA MET A 91 -4.60 22.47 35.38
C MET A 91 -4.95 23.19 34.07
N ALA A 92 -6.19 23.66 33.90
CA ALA A 92 -6.60 24.45 32.75
C ALA A 92 -5.86 25.80 32.71
N ARG A 93 -5.76 26.51 33.85
CA ARG A 93 -4.99 27.76 33.94
C ARG A 93 -3.49 27.53 33.68
N LYS A 94 -2.92 26.47 34.25
CA LYS A 94 -1.48 26.18 34.18
C LYS A 94 -1.00 25.60 32.84
N VAL A 95 -1.82 24.79 32.17
CA VAL A 95 -1.46 24.08 30.93
C VAL A 95 -1.96 24.79 29.68
N LEU A 96 -3.16 25.39 29.74
CA LEU A 96 -3.79 26.05 28.58
C LEU A 96 -3.59 27.56 28.56
N ASN A 97 -2.85 28.12 29.53
CA ASN A 97 -2.59 29.56 29.67
C ASN A 97 -3.90 30.39 29.63
N PHE A 98 -4.97 29.85 30.22
CA PHE A 98 -6.26 30.53 30.38
C PHE A 98 -6.19 31.50 31.57
N ALA A 99 -5.28 32.47 31.50
CA ALA A 99 -5.24 33.61 32.41
C ALA A 99 -5.89 34.79 31.69
N ASN A 100 -6.92 35.37 32.28
CA ASN A 100 -7.45 36.67 31.84
C ASN A 100 -6.33 37.72 31.90
N ASP A 101 -6.34 38.65 30.94
CA ASP A 101 -5.37 39.73 30.70
C ASP A 101 -5.17 40.74 31.86
N GLU A 102 -5.68 40.49 33.07
CA GLU A 102 -5.85 41.54 34.12
C GLU A 102 -5.07 41.36 35.44
N ASP A 103 -4.25 40.31 35.62
CA ASP A 103 -3.54 40.14 36.90
C ASP A 103 -2.23 40.96 36.97
N ILE A 104 -2.28 42.04 37.76
CA ILE A 104 -1.15 42.93 38.06
C ILE A 104 -0.21 42.26 39.07
N ILE A 105 1.02 41.98 38.65
CA ILE A 105 2.09 41.48 39.51
C ILE A 105 2.81 42.67 40.17
N ILE A 106 2.65 42.83 41.48
CA ILE A 106 3.47 43.73 42.30
C ILE A 106 4.73 42.97 42.72
N PHE A 107 5.90 43.42 42.27
CA PHE A 107 7.18 43.02 42.82
C PHE A 107 7.54 43.99 43.95
N ASP A 108 7.84 43.45 45.14
CA ASP A 108 8.57 44.17 46.20
C ASP A 108 10.07 44.13 45.90
#